data_AF-A0AAE3L143-F1
#
_entry.id   AF-A0AAE3L143-F1
#
_cell.length_a   1.000
_cell.length_b   1.000
_cell.length_c   1.000
_cell.angle_alpha   90.00
_cell.angle_beta   90.00
_cell.angle_gamma   90.00
#
_symmetry.space_group_name_H-M   'P 1'
#
loop_
_entity.id
_entity.type
_entity.pdbx_description
1 polymer ?
#
loop_
_entity_poly.entity_id
_entity_poly.type
_entity_poly.pdbx_seq_one_letter_code
_entity_poly.pdbx_strand_id
1 'polypeptide(L)'
;MNTNDYIKTVTEYNKKSYESMKELASINKKSLEQIAEQQMALFSLIMDSNTKFLETVGKAKGYSEVLNAQSELSADFSGKALGIARNTADILSESKDEVSSWVEKQAKNIPAATSFTKAAA
;
A
#
# COMPACT_ATOMS: atom_id res chain seq x y z
N MET A 1 13.59 -36.13 22.18
CA MET A 1 13.57 -35.75 20.75
C MET A 1 14.81 -36.35 20.11
N ASN A 2 14.67 -37.19 19.09
CA ASN A 2 15.83 -37.80 18.44
C ASN A 2 16.42 -36.86 17.35
N THR A 3 17.62 -37.15 16.86
CA THR A 3 18.31 -36.32 15.84
C THR A 3 17.47 -36.11 14.57
N ASN A 4 16.64 -37.09 14.19
CA ASN A 4 15.79 -37.04 13.01
C ASN A 4 14.60 -36.06 13.21
N ASP A 5 14.01 -36.06 14.41
CA ASP A 5 12.96 -35.09 14.80
C ASP A 5 13.51 -33.66 14.82
N TYR A 6 14.77 -33.48 15.25
CA TYR A 6 15.46 -32.19 15.24
C TYR A 6 15.71 -31.68 13.83
N ILE A 7 16.27 -32.50 12.95
CA ILE A 7 16.48 -32.13 11.54
C ILE A 7 15.14 -31.75 10.88
N LYS A 8 14.09 -32.54 11.09
CA LYS A 8 12.75 -32.26 10.54
C LYS A 8 12.19 -30.93 11.04
N THR A 9 12.31 -30.65 12.34
CA THR A 9 11.85 -29.39 12.94
C THR A 9 12.59 -28.19 12.37
N VAL A 10 13.92 -28.29 12.20
CA VAL A 10 14.75 -27.23 11.62
C VAL A 10 14.40 -27.01 10.14
N THR A 11 14.21 -28.09 9.37
CA THR A 11 13.80 -27.99 7.95
C THR A 11 12.43 -27.34 7.80
N GLU A 12 11.44 -27.74 8.61
CA GLU A 12 10.09 -27.14 8.59
C GLU A 12 10.11 -25.68 9.02
N TYR A 13 10.90 -25.33 10.04
CA TYR A 13 11.10 -23.95 10.47
C TYR A 13 11.73 -23.08 9.38
N ASN A 14 12.79 -23.58 8.72
CA ASN A 14 13.44 -22.87 7.61
C ASN A 14 12.48 -22.65 6.44
N LYS A 15 11.67 -23.66 6.10
CA LYS A 15 10.64 -23.54 5.05
C LYS A 15 9.60 -22.48 5.40
N LYS A 16 9.05 -22.52 6.62
CA LYS A 16 8.10 -21.52 7.11
C LYS A 16 8.70 -20.12 7.11
N SER A 17 9.95 -19.97 7.55
CA SER A 17 10.64 -18.68 7.57
C SER A 17 10.81 -18.09 6.17
N TYR A 18 11.13 -18.93 5.18
CA TYR A 18 11.24 -18.52 3.78
C TYR A 18 9.87 -18.11 3.19
N GLU A 19 8.81 -18.86 3.50
CA GLU A 19 7.44 -18.50 3.10
C GLU A 19 7.01 -17.17 3.72
N SER A 20 7.30 -16.95 5.00
CA SER A 20 7.02 -15.68 5.69
C SER A 20 7.74 -14.49 5.08
N MET A 21 9.00 -14.66 4.66
CA MET A 21 9.74 -13.61 3.94
C MET A 21 9.09 -13.28 2.60
N LYS A 22 8.61 -14.29 1.85
CA LYS A 22 7.89 -14.07 0.60
C LYS A 22 6.59 -13.31 0.81
N GLU A 23 5.84 -13.65 1.86
CA GLU A 23 4.60 -12.96 2.21
C GLU A 23 4.85 -11.47 2.49
N LEU A 24 5.87 -11.15 3.31
CA LEU A 24 6.23 -9.77 3.59
C LEU A 24 6.67 -9.01 2.32
N ALA A 25 7.46 -9.65 1.46
CA ALA A 25 7.86 -9.05 0.18
C ALA A 25 6.64 -8.78 -0.73
N SER A 26 5.65 -9.68 -0.71
CA SER A 26 4.41 -9.52 -1.47
C SER A 26 3.56 -8.36 -0.94
N ILE A 27 3.43 -8.21 0.38
CA ILE A 27 2.71 -7.08 1.01
C ILE A 27 3.37 -5.76 0.57
N ASN A 28 4.68 -5.63 0.73
CA ASN A 28 5.40 -4.42 0.33
C ASN A 28 5.26 -4.11 -1.16
N LYS A 29 5.35 -5.13 -2.02
CA LYS A 29 5.18 -4.96 -3.46
C LYS A 29 3.79 -4.44 -3.79
N LYS A 30 2.74 -5.06 -3.24
CA LYS A 30 1.34 -4.65 -3.43
C LYS A 30 1.15 -3.18 -3.02
N SER A 31 1.58 -2.80 -1.82
CA SER A 31 1.45 -1.43 -1.33
C SER A 31 2.19 -0.42 -2.21
N LEU A 32 3.39 -0.76 -2.69
CA LEU A 32 4.15 0.11 -3.60
C LEU A 32 3.47 0.26 -4.96
N GLU A 33 2.92 -0.82 -5.53
CA GLU A 33 2.16 -0.77 -6.78
C GLU A 33 0.93 0.13 -6.63
N GLN A 34 0.15 -0.03 -5.55
CA GLN A 34 -1.03 0.80 -5.29
C GLN A 34 -0.67 2.28 -5.06
N ILE A 35 0.43 2.58 -4.35
CA ILE A 35 0.92 3.95 -4.18
C ILE A 35 1.37 4.54 -5.53
N ALA A 36 2.06 3.77 -6.36
CA ALA A 36 2.48 4.22 -7.68
C ALA A 36 1.27 4.54 -8.58
N GLU A 37 0.20 3.75 -8.50
CA GLU A 37 -1.07 4.04 -9.18
C GLU A 37 -1.67 5.39 -8.72
N GLN A 38 -1.62 5.71 -7.42
CA GLN A 38 -2.08 7.01 -6.92
C GLN A 38 -1.21 8.17 -7.41
N GLN A 39 0.11 7.98 -7.53
CA GLN A 39 1.01 9.00 -8.12
C GLN A 39 0.69 9.24 -9.60
N MET A 40 0.41 8.18 -10.35
CA MET A 40 -0.04 8.28 -11.75
C MET A 40 -1.39 8.99 -11.85
N ALA A 41 -2.35 8.66 -10.97
CA ALA A 41 -3.65 9.33 -10.91
C ALA A 41 -3.51 10.84 -10.64
N LEU A 42 -2.61 11.22 -9.74
CA LEU A 42 -2.31 12.64 -9.47
C LEU A 42 -1.68 13.32 -10.68
N PHE A 43 -0.73 12.68 -11.35
CA PHE A 43 -0.12 13.20 -12.57
C PHE A 43 -1.16 13.42 -13.67
N SER A 44 -2.01 12.42 -13.92
CA SER A 44 -3.13 12.53 -14.87
C SER A 44 -4.07 13.68 -14.51
N LEU A 45 -4.41 13.85 -13.23
CA LEU A 45 -5.24 14.95 -12.76
C LEU A 45 -4.65 16.32 -13.10
N ILE A 46 -3.33 16.49 -12.91
CA ILE A 46 -2.63 17.74 -13.24
C ILE A 46 -2.67 17.98 -14.75
N MET A 47 -2.39 16.96 -15.56
CA MET A 47 -2.42 17.06 -17.03
C MET A 47 -3.81 17.39 -17.57
N ASP A 48 -4.85 16.74 -17.04
CA ASP A 48 -6.24 16.99 -17.40
C ASP A 48 -6.66 18.42 -17.05
N SER A 49 -6.27 18.90 -15.86
CA SER A 49 -6.57 20.25 -15.40
C SER A 49 -5.90 21.31 -16.28
N ASN A 50 -4.65 21.10 -16.66
CA ASN A 50 -3.93 21.99 -17.57
C ASN A 50 -4.57 22.02 -18.96
N THR A 51 -4.93 20.86 -19.50
CA THR A 51 -5.61 20.75 -20.81
C THR A 51 -6.95 21.49 -20.79
N LYS A 52 -7.79 21.26 -19.78
CA LYS A 52 -9.07 21.95 -19.61
C LYS A 52 -8.90 23.47 -19.48
N PHE A 53 -7.88 23.92 -18.74
CA PHE A 53 -7.60 25.35 -18.60
C PHE A 53 -7.22 25.98 -19.95
N LEU A 54 -6.29 25.36 -20.69
CA LEU A 54 -5.88 25.85 -22.01
C LEU A 54 -7.04 25.88 -23.01
N GLU A 55 -7.87 24.85 -23.02
CA GLU A 55 -9.08 24.83 -23.85
C GLU A 55 -10.04 25.95 -23.50
N THR A 56 -10.25 26.21 -22.21
CA THR A 56 -11.19 27.25 -21.77
C THR A 56 -10.68 28.63 -22.13
N VAL A 57 -9.41 28.92 -21.88
CA VAL A 57 -8.79 30.20 -22.25
C VAL A 57 -8.84 30.41 -23.76
N GLY A 58 -8.59 29.36 -24.56
CA GLY A 58 -8.66 29.43 -26.02
C GLY A 58 -10.06 29.64 -26.59
N LYS A 59 -11.12 29.28 -25.85
CA LYS A 59 -12.53 29.39 -26.25
C LYS A 59 -13.26 30.59 -25.61
N ALA A 60 -12.72 31.16 -24.54
CA ALA A 60 -13.39 32.20 -23.76
C ALA A 60 -13.51 33.51 -24.55
N LYS A 61 -14.72 34.08 -24.56
CA LYS A 61 -15.03 35.36 -25.23
C LYS A 61 -14.84 36.58 -24.32
N GLY A 62 -14.54 36.35 -23.03
CA GLY A 62 -14.32 37.42 -22.07
C GLY A 62 -13.85 36.93 -20.70
N TYR A 63 -13.43 37.88 -19.86
CA TYR A 63 -12.79 37.60 -18.56
C TYR A 63 -13.72 36.87 -17.57
N SER A 64 -15.03 37.10 -17.64
CA SER A 64 -16.01 36.42 -16.77
C SER A 64 -16.11 34.92 -17.03
N GLU A 65 -15.93 34.48 -18.28
CA GLU A 65 -15.96 33.06 -18.64
C GLU A 65 -14.71 32.34 -18.12
N VAL A 66 -13.56 33.02 -18.15
CA VAL A 66 -12.30 32.51 -17.58
C VAL A 66 -12.39 32.35 -16.06
N LEU A 67 -12.98 33.32 -15.35
CA LEU A 67 -13.13 33.24 -13.89
C LEU A 67 -14.08 32.12 -13.46
N ASN A 68 -15.21 31.94 -14.14
CA ASN A 68 -16.13 30.83 -13.87
C ASN A 68 -15.44 29.49 -14.10
N ALA A 69 -14.70 29.35 -15.22
CA ALA A 69 -13.96 28.15 -15.51
C ALA A 69 -12.85 27.87 -14.49
N GLN A 70 -12.14 28.89 -14.02
CA GLN A 70 -11.14 28.74 -12.98
C GLN A 70 -11.74 28.20 -11.66
N SER A 71 -12.94 28.69 -11.29
CA SER A 71 -13.67 28.20 -10.12
C SER A 71 -14.08 26.73 -10.28
N GLU A 72 -14.64 26.35 -11.43
CA GLU A 72 -15.03 24.97 -11.72
C GLU A 72 -13.82 24.02 -11.74
N LEU A 73 -12.73 24.45 -12.38
CA LEU A 73 -11.50 23.68 -12.50
C LEU A 73 -10.85 23.48 -11.13
N SER A 74 -10.89 24.50 -10.27
CA SER A 74 -10.44 24.39 -8.88
C SER A 74 -11.30 23.40 -8.08
N ALA A 75 -12.63 23.44 -8.22
CA ALA A 75 -13.51 22.53 -7.51
C ALA A 75 -13.32 21.07 -7.96
N ASP A 76 -13.22 20.82 -9.28
CA ASP A 76 -12.95 19.50 -9.86
C ASP A 76 -11.59 18.97 -9.40
N PHE A 77 -10.55 19.81 -9.48
CA PHE A 77 -9.21 19.44 -9.03
C PHE A 77 -9.17 19.10 -7.55
N SER A 78 -9.71 19.96 -6.68
CA SER A 78 -9.74 19.72 -5.23
C SER A 78 -10.53 18.46 -4.87
N GLY A 79 -11.67 18.21 -5.52
CA GLY A 79 -12.47 17.01 -5.31
C GLY A 79 -11.70 15.73 -5.66
N LYS A 80 -11.06 15.70 -6.82
CA LYS A 80 -10.26 14.55 -7.28
C LYS A 80 -8.99 14.36 -6.46
N ALA A 81 -8.29 15.45 -6.11
CA ALA A 81 -7.11 15.40 -5.25
C ALA A 81 -7.45 14.85 -3.85
N LEU A 82 -8.59 15.26 -3.27
CA LEU A 82 -9.11 14.69 -2.02
C LEU A 82 -9.44 13.20 -2.17
N GLY A 83 -9.99 12.78 -3.30
CA GLY A 83 -10.22 11.37 -3.61
C GLY A 83 -8.93 10.55 -3.61
N ILE A 84 -7.90 11.03 -4.31
CA ILE A 84 -6.57 10.39 -4.36
C ILE A 84 -5.94 10.33 -2.96
N ALA A 85 -6.07 11.40 -2.17
CA ALA A 85 -5.56 11.44 -0.80
C ALA A 85 -6.26 10.41 0.11
N ARG A 86 -7.60 10.26 -0.01
CA ARG A 86 -8.36 9.25 0.72
C ARG A 86 -7.95 7.84 0.32
N ASN A 87 -7.90 7.55 -0.98
CA ASN A 87 -7.45 6.25 -1.47
C ASN A 87 -6.04 5.90 -0.98
N THR A 88 -5.13 6.88 -0.97
CA THR A 88 -3.78 6.70 -0.43
C THR A 88 -3.81 6.38 1.06
N ALA A 89 -4.66 7.04 1.84
CA ALA A 89 -4.83 6.74 3.27
C ALA A 89 -5.39 5.33 3.49
N ASP A 90 -6.35 4.90 2.66
CA ASP A 90 -6.92 3.56 2.72
C ASP A 90 -5.85 2.49 2.39
N ILE A 91 -5.05 2.69 1.34
CA ILE A 91 -3.92 1.80 0.99
C ILE A 91 -2.93 1.67 2.17
N LEU A 92 -2.61 2.79 2.84
CA LEU A 92 -1.71 2.77 4.00
C LEU A 92 -2.33 2.04 5.20
N SER A 93 -3.64 2.19 5.42
CA SER A 93 -4.36 1.47 6.46
C SER A 93 -4.39 -0.04 6.17
N GLU A 94 -4.73 -0.43 4.95
CA GLU A 94 -4.72 -1.83 4.52
C GLU A 94 -3.31 -2.44 4.66
N SER A 95 -2.27 -1.73 4.20
CA SER A 95 -0.90 -2.20 4.32
C SER A 95 -0.48 -2.39 5.78
N LYS A 96 -0.93 -1.52 6.68
CA LYS A 96 -0.69 -1.66 8.12
C LYS A 96 -1.38 -2.92 8.66
N ASP A 97 -2.65 -3.14 8.32
CA ASP A 97 -3.42 -4.29 8.78
C ASP A 97 -2.84 -5.62 8.24
N GLU A 98 -2.38 -5.63 6.99
CA GLU A 98 -1.68 -6.78 6.38
C GLU A 98 -0.37 -7.10 7.11
N VAL A 99 0.43 -6.07 7.43
CA VAL A 99 1.67 -6.25 8.21
C VAL A 99 1.36 -6.73 9.63
N SER A 100 0.36 -6.16 10.31
CA SER A 100 -0.07 -6.62 11.63
C SER A 100 -0.50 -8.09 11.61
N SER A 101 -1.29 -8.48 10.62
CA SER A 101 -1.72 -9.87 10.41
C SER A 101 -0.53 -10.81 10.15
N TRP A 102 0.45 -10.35 9.36
CA TRP A 102 1.69 -11.08 9.13
C TRP A 102 2.47 -11.28 10.45
N VAL A 103 2.63 -10.24 11.28
CA VAL A 103 3.31 -10.34 12.59
C VAL A 103 2.59 -11.34 13.50
N GLU A 104 1.26 -11.28 13.59
CA GLU A 104 0.46 -12.22 14.39
C GLU A 104 0.64 -13.67 13.92
N LYS A 105 0.71 -13.89 12.60
CA LYS A 105 0.99 -15.21 12.01
C LYS A 105 2.40 -15.68 12.37
N GLN A 106 3.39 -14.79 12.36
CA GLN A 106 4.75 -15.13 12.76
C GLN A 106 4.85 -15.47 14.25
N ALA A 107 4.16 -14.75 15.13
CA ALA A 107 4.13 -15.06 16.56
C ALA A 107 3.57 -16.46 16.84
N LYS A 108 2.57 -16.92 16.07
CA LYS A 108 2.03 -18.30 16.15
C LYS A 108 2.98 -19.37 15.60
N ASN A 109 3.92 -18.98 14.74
CA ASN A 109 4.91 -19.87 14.13
C ASN A 109 6.19 -20.02 14.95
N ILE A 110 6.37 -19.22 16.02
CA ILE A 110 7.43 -19.47 17.00
C ILE A 110 7.08 -20.81 17.67
N PRO A 111 7.84 -21.90 17.44
CA PRO A 111 7.62 -23.13 18.18
C PRO A 111 7.75 -22.76 19.65
N ALA A 112 6.72 -23.07 20.44
CA ALA A 112 6.70 -22.72 21.85
C ALA A 112 8.07 -23.01 22.45
N ALA A 113 8.74 -21.97 22.95
CA ALA A 113 10.06 -22.08 23.58
C ALA A 113 10.03 -22.91 24.88
N THR A 114 8.99 -23.73 25.07
CA THR A 114 8.76 -24.64 26.19
C THR A 114 9.46 -25.99 26.03
N SER A 115 10.09 -26.30 24.89
CA SER A 115 10.95 -27.50 24.76
C SER A 115 12.43 -27.24 25.04
N PHE A 116 12.90 -26.00 24.97
CA PHE A 116 14.30 -25.66 25.28
C PHE A 116 14.61 -25.62 26.78
N THR A 117 13.64 -25.28 27.63
CA THR A 117 13.82 -25.28 29.10
C THR A 117 13.59 -26.65 29.72
N LYS A 118 12.88 -27.57 29.07
CA LYS A 118 12.60 -28.93 29.60
C LYS A 118 13.67 -29.97 29.27
N ALA A 119 14.63 -29.65 28.40
CA ALA A 119 15.79 -30.49 28.12
C ALA A 119 17.02 -30.11 28.96
N ALA A 120 16.96 -29.00 29.70
CA ALA A 120 18.02 -28.48 30.57
C ALA A 120 17.68 -28.51 32.07
N ALA A 121 16.57 -29.17 32.44
CA ALA A 121 16.16 -29.47 33.81
C ALA A 121 15.93 -30.99 33.93
#